data_AF-A0A4V2WLV4-F1
#
_entry.id   AF-A0A4V2WLV4-F1
#
_cell.length_a   1.000
_cell.length_b   1.000
_cell.length_c   1.000
_cell.angle_alpha   90.00
_cell.angle_beta   90.00
_cell.angle_gamma   90.00
#
_symmetry.space_group_name_H-M   'P 1'
#
loop_
_entity.id
_entity.type
_entity.pdbx_description
1 polymer ?
#
loop_
_entity_poly.entity_id
_entity_poly.type
_entity_poly.pdbx_seq_one_letter_code
_entity_poly.pdbx_strand_id
1 'polypeptide(L)'
;MHAFLALLLLLAAPAAAQPRAAPDPDWPCVQRLVSRIGAAALWPGPAPEGNWHAEPAVAALVGRIAPRSVPEAEGLAAIAEFAAPLDPPARRRLLPLAFAGLLEEANRQRDTLIEQIRRFTRRQRDLAERVRGLEAELRALPEDDPARPELAQRHAFAARGFTEAERTVRYVCEAPVQVEARLGVHARALWAAMPRE
;
A
#
# COMPACT_ATOMS: atom_id res chain seq x y z
N MET A 1 -66.86 -3.72 -2.11
CA MET A 1 -66.17 -4.81 -2.85
C MET A 1 -65.77 -4.23 -4.19
N HIS A 2 -64.53 -3.86 -4.51
CA HIS A 2 -63.26 -4.52 -4.23
C HIS A 2 -62.11 -3.48 -4.23
N ALA A 3 -61.17 -3.62 -3.29
CA ALA A 3 -59.93 -2.85 -3.23
C ALA A 3 -58.91 -3.44 -4.21
N PHE A 4 -58.27 -2.60 -5.04
CA PHE A 4 -57.12 -2.99 -5.86
C PHE A 4 -55.83 -2.64 -5.12
N LEU A 5 -55.15 -3.67 -4.61
CA LEU A 5 -53.82 -3.58 -4.01
C LEU A 5 -52.78 -3.76 -5.13
N ALA A 6 -52.06 -2.70 -5.49
CA ALA A 6 -50.95 -2.78 -6.45
C ALA A 6 -49.68 -3.25 -5.73
N LEU A 7 -49.27 -4.49 -5.98
CA LEU A 7 -48.04 -5.09 -5.45
C LEU A 7 -46.84 -4.68 -6.32
N LEU A 8 -46.03 -3.73 -5.82
CA LEU A 8 -44.73 -3.36 -6.40
C LEU A 8 -43.70 -4.45 -6.06
N LEU A 9 -43.40 -5.33 -7.02
CA LEU A 9 -42.24 -6.23 -6.95
C LEU A 9 -40.95 -5.41 -7.15
N LEU A 10 -40.18 -5.22 -6.08
CA LEU A 10 -38.78 -4.81 -6.17
C LEU A 10 -37.96 -5.97 -6.73
N LEU A 11 -37.52 -5.85 -7.99
CA LEU A 11 -36.49 -6.69 -8.58
C LEU A 11 -35.14 -6.38 -7.89
N ALA A 12 -34.74 -7.22 -6.95
CA ALA A 12 -33.38 -7.25 -6.44
C ALA A 12 -32.45 -7.78 -7.55
N ALA A 13 -31.76 -6.86 -8.24
CA ALA A 13 -30.70 -7.23 -9.16
C ALA A 13 -29.57 -7.95 -8.38
N PRO A 14 -29.01 -9.06 -8.88
CA PRO A 14 -27.89 -9.71 -8.22
C PRO A 14 -26.70 -8.77 -8.31
N ALA A 15 -26.18 -8.33 -7.17
CA ALA A 15 -24.89 -7.67 -7.10
C ALA A 15 -23.85 -8.67 -7.64
N ALA A 16 -23.32 -8.43 -8.84
CA ALA A 16 -22.26 -9.23 -9.41
C ALA A 16 -21.04 -9.17 -8.49
N ALA A 17 -20.84 -10.21 -7.67
CA ALA A 17 -19.62 -10.38 -6.90
C ALA A 17 -18.47 -10.52 -7.91
N GLN A 18 -17.57 -9.55 -7.93
CA GLN A 18 -16.39 -9.57 -8.80
C GLN A 18 -15.58 -10.85 -8.54
N PRO A 19 -15.06 -11.53 -9.58
CA PRO A 19 -14.29 -12.75 -9.41
C PRO A 19 -13.11 -12.49 -8.48
N ARG A 20 -13.00 -13.32 -7.43
CA ARG A 20 -11.89 -13.26 -6.48
C ARG A 20 -10.62 -13.64 -7.24
N ALA A 21 -9.71 -12.68 -7.43
CA ALA A 21 -8.42 -12.96 -8.06
C ALA A 21 -7.71 -14.09 -7.30
N ALA A 22 -7.08 -15.00 -8.06
CA ALA A 22 -6.23 -16.04 -7.48
C ALA A 22 -5.15 -15.39 -6.58
N PRO A 23 -4.79 -16.01 -5.44
CA PRO A 23 -3.78 -15.46 -4.55
C PRO A 23 -2.45 -15.27 -5.31
N ASP A 24 -1.91 -14.05 -5.23
CA ASP A 24 -0.65 -13.68 -5.88
C ASP A 24 0.50 -14.47 -5.22
N PRO A 25 1.17 -15.37 -5.94
CA PRO A 25 2.25 -16.15 -5.35
C PRO A 25 3.40 -15.23 -4.91
N ASP A 26 3.64 -14.10 -5.55
CA ASP A 26 4.76 -13.21 -5.22
C ASP A 26 4.48 -12.29 -4.02
N TRP A 27 3.34 -12.44 -3.35
CA TRP A 27 2.97 -11.67 -2.16
C TRP A 27 3.25 -12.45 -0.87
N PRO A 28 4.29 -12.11 -0.09
CA PRO A 28 4.73 -12.88 1.08
C PRO A 28 4.06 -12.42 2.38
N CYS A 29 3.27 -11.34 2.34
CA CYS A 29 2.73 -10.71 3.54
C CYS A 29 1.47 -11.43 4.04
N VAL A 30 1.33 -11.52 5.37
CA VAL A 30 0.15 -12.10 6.03
C VAL A 30 -1.12 -11.32 5.68
N GLN A 31 -1.00 -10.00 5.52
CA GLN A 31 -2.11 -9.16 5.08
C GLN A 31 -2.41 -9.40 3.60
N ARG A 32 -3.69 -9.56 3.25
CA ARG A 32 -4.11 -9.69 1.85
C ARG A 32 -3.66 -8.47 1.06
N LEU A 33 -3.15 -8.70 -0.15
CA LEU A 33 -2.83 -7.62 -1.08
C LEU A 33 -4.08 -6.78 -1.39
N VAL A 34 -4.03 -5.50 -1.04
CA VAL A 34 -4.99 -4.47 -1.47
C VAL A 34 -4.24 -3.53 -2.39
N SER A 35 -4.52 -3.60 -3.70
CA SER A 35 -3.78 -2.86 -4.72
C SER A 35 -3.84 -1.35 -4.47
N ARG A 36 -5.04 -0.78 -4.32
CA ARG A 36 -5.20 0.67 -4.11
C ARG A 36 -6.10 0.99 -2.92
N ILE A 37 -5.76 2.08 -2.24
CA ILE A 37 -6.60 2.73 -1.24
C ILE A 37 -7.69 3.49 -1.99
N GLY A 38 -8.95 3.25 -1.64
CA GLY A 38 -10.09 4.03 -2.14
C GLY A 38 -10.33 5.27 -1.28
N ALA A 39 -10.73 6.39 -1.90
CA ALA A 39 -10.99 7.66 -1.20
C ALA A 39 -11.98 7.50 -0.04
N ALA A 40 -13.07 6.76 -0.26
CA ALA A 40 -14.13 6.53 0.73
C ALA A 40 -13.66 5.82 2.01
N ALA A 41 -12.48 5.18 2.00
CA ALA A 41 -11.93 4.56 3.20
C ALA A 41 -11.41 5.58 4.22
N LEU A 42 -11.03 6.78 3.77
CA LEU A 42 -10.34 7.79 4.59
C LEU A 42 -11.01 9.16 4.56
N TRP A 43 -11.87 9.43 3.57
CA TRP A 43 -12.56 10.71 3.41
C TRP A 43 -14.06 10.54 3.66
N PRO A 44 -14.63 11.17 4.71
CA PRO A 44 -16.06 11.04 5.04
C PRO A 44 -17.00 11.76 4.06
N GLY A 45 -16.50 12.71 3.27
CA GLY A 45 -17.30 13.50 2.34
C GLY A 45 -17.47 12.85 0.97
N PRO A 46 -18.12 13.56 0.02
CA PRO A 46 -18.13 13.14 -1.38
C PRO A 46 -16.70 12.95 -1.88
N ALA A 47 -16.54 12.04 -2.84
CA ALA A 47 -15.25 11.80 -3.47
C ALA A 47 -14.72 13.13 -4.03
N PRO A 48 -13.46 13.48 -3.74
CA PRO A 48 -12.90 14.71 -4.27
C PRO A 48 -12.74 14.60 -5.78
N GLU A 49 -13.19 15.63 -6.48
CA GLU A 49 -13.12 15.75 -7.92
C GLU A 49 -12.18 16.89 -8.32
N GLY A 50 -11.64 16.82 -9.53
CA GLY A 50 -10.77 17.86 -10.10
C GLY A 50 -9.30 17.45 -10.23
N ASN A 51 -8.53 18.29 -10.91
CA ASN A 51 -7.11 18.08 -11.14
C ASN A 51 -6.28 18.88 -10.13
N TRP A 52 -5.76 18.21 -9.09
CA TRP A 52 -4.97 18.87 -8.05
C TRP A 52 -3.66 19.47 -8.57
N HIS A 53 -3.11 18.93 -9.67
CA HIS A 53 -1.92 19.51 -10.31
C HIS A 53 -2.19 20.89 -10.91
N ALA A 54 -3.44 21.18 -11.28
CA ALA A 54 -3.84 22.47 -11.83
C ALA A 54 -4.05 23.55 -10.76
N GLU A 55 -4.01 23.19 -9.48
CA GLU A 55 -4.11 24.13 -8.36
C GLU A 55 -2.74 24.30 -7.69
N PRO A 56 -1.98 25.37 -8.00
CA PRO A 56 -0.58 25.49 -7.59
C PRO A 56 -0.34 25.38 -6.08
N ALA A 57 -1.23 25.97 -5.28
CA ALA A 57 -1.13 25.92 -3.82
C ALA A 57 -1.35 24.49 -3.28
N VAL A 58 -2.28 23.74 -3.88
CA VAL A 58 -2.51 22.33 -3.53
C VAL A 58 -1.33 21.48 -3.97
N ALA A 59 -0.86 21.66 -5.21
CA ALA A 59 0.29 20.93 -5.71
C ALA A 59 1.55 21.16 -4.88
N ALA A 60 1.77 22.40 -4.42
CA ALA A 60 2.87 22.73 -3.52
C ALA A 60 2.73 22.04 -2.15
N LEU A 61 1.53 22.04 -1.54
CA LEU A 61 1.29 21.32 -0.30
C LEU A 61 1.54 19.82 -0.46
N VAL A 62 0.92 19.20 -1.46
CA VAL A 62 1.05 17.77 -1.75
C VAL A 62 2.52 17.43 -1.98
N GLY A 63 3.24 18.18 -2.82
CA GLY A 63 4.67 17.96 -3.07
C GLY A 63 5.54 18.09 -1.82
N ARG A 64 5.19 19.03 -0.91
CA ARG A 64 5.89 19.24 0.36
C ARG A 64 5.67 18.08 1.33
N ILE A 65 4.44 17.56 1.44
CA ILE A 65 4.10 16.60 2.51
C ILE A 65 3.86 15.17 2.01
N ALA A 66 3.88 14.89 0.72
CA ALA A 66 3.77 13.54 0.20
C ALA A 66 4.98 12.62 0.50
N PRO A 67 6.24 13.10 0.44
CA PRO A 67 7.39 12.23 0.63
C PRO A 67 7.38 11.52 1.99
N ARG A 68 7.72 10.22 2.00
CA ARG A 68 7.71 9.39 3.23
C ARG A 68 8.71 9.84 4.29
N SER A 69 9.76 10.56 3.89
CA SER A 69 10.79 11.09 4.79
C SER A 69 10.33 12.30 5.60
N VAL A 70 9.22 12.94 5.20
CA VAL A 70 8.69 14.11 5.90
C VAL A 70 8.05 13.66 7.22
N PRO A 71 8.54 14.15 8.38
CA PRO A 71 7.99 13.83 9.70
C PRO A 71 6.50 14.15 9.79
N GLU A 72 5.77 13.34 10.56
CA GLU A 72 4.33 13.52 10.75
C GLU A 72 3.98 14.93 11.24
N ALA A 73 4.70 15.41 12.27
CA ALA A 73 4.48 16.73 12.85
C ALA A 73 4.65 17.87 11.83
N GLU A 74 5.65 17.78 10.94
CA GLU A 74 5.84 18.77 9.87
C GLU A 74 4.72 18.74 8.84
N GLY A 75 4.23 17.53 8.49
CA GLY A 75 3.09 17.39 7.58
C GLY A 75 1.80 18.00 8.16
N LEU A 76 1.54 17.75 9.45
CA LEU A 76 0.40 18.32 10.15
C LEU A 76 0.48 19.85 10.26
N ALA A 77 1.67 20.38 10.55
CA ALA A 77 1.90 21.83 10.58
C ALA A 77 1.65 22.46 9.20
N ALA A 78 2.16 21.87 8.13
CA ALA A 78 1.96 22.35 6.78
C ALA A 78 0.47 22.34 6.34
N ILE A 79 -0.31 21.34 6.77
CA ILE A 79 -1.76 21.30 6.53
C ILE A 79 -2.46 22.46 7.28
N ALA A 80 -2.09 22.70 8.54
CA ALA A 80 -2.65 23.79 9.32
C ALA A 80 -2.31 25.16 8.72
N GLU A 81 -1.04 25.38 8.33
CA GLU A 81 -0.56 26.57 7.62
C GLU A 81 -1.34 26.80 6.31
N PHE A 82 -1.55 25.74 5.53
CA PHE A 82 -2.31 25.80 4.28
C PHE A 82 -3.77 26.19 4.50
N ALA A 83 -4.42 25.65 5.53
CA ALA A 83 -5.83 25.87 5.80
C ALA A 83 -6.13 27.22 6.49
N ALA A 84 -5.17 27.75 7.26
CA ALA A 84 -5.35 28.96 8.06
C ALA A 84 -5.89 30.18 7.30
N PRO A 85 -5.35 30.56 6.12
CA PRO A 85 -5.82 31.75 5.39
C PRO A 85 -7.09 31.50 4.56
N LEU A 86 -7.57 30.26 4.46
CA LEU A 86 -8.68 29.92 3.58
C LEU A 86 -10.03 30.25 4.24
N ASP A 87 -10.88 30.94 3.48
CA ASP A 87 -12.29 31.15 3.83
C ASP A 87 -13.11 29.85 3.67
N PRO A 88 -14.35 29.78 4.20
CA PRO A 88 -15.13 28.54 4.14
C PRO A 88 -15.37 28.00 2.72
N PRO A 89 -15.69 28.82 1.69
CA PRO A 89 -15.75 28.35 0.30
C PRO A 89 -14.43 27.76 -0.20
N ALA A 90 -13.29 28.41 0.03
CA ALA A 90 -11.99 27.91 -0.39
C ALA A 90 -11.63 26.60 0.32
N ARG A 91 -11.91 26.48 1.62
CA ARG A 91 -11.70 25.21 2.37
C ARG A 91 -12.50 24.06 1.77
N ARG A 92 -13.79 24.29 1.46
CA ARG A 92 -14.66 23.29 0.81
C ARG A 92 -14.14 22.84 -0.55
N ARG A 93 -13.41 23.70 -1.26
CA ARG A 93 -12.84 23.39 -2.58
C ARG A 93 -11.47 22.73 -2.48
N LEU A 94 -10.56 23.30 -1.69
CA LEU A 94 -9.13 23.01 -1.73
C LEU A 94 -8.70 21.85 -0.82
N LEU A 95 -9.34 21.66 0.34
CA LEU A 95 -8.97 20.58 1.26
C LEU A 95 -9.30 19.19 0.72
N PRO A 96 -10.48 18.95 0.09
CA PRO A 96 -10.74 17.67 -0.57
C PRO A 96 -9.77 17.42 -1.72
N LEU A 97 -9.42 18.47 -2.49
CA LEU A 97 -8.49 18.35 -3.61
C LEU A 97 -7.06 18.04 -3.14
N ALA A 98 -6.63 18.60 -2.00
CA ALA A 98 -5.37 18.24 -1.36
C ALA A 98 -5.37 16.77 -0.90
N PHE A 99 -6.47 16.29 -0.32
CA PHE A 99 -6.60 14.88 0.01
C PHE A 99 -6.51 13.98 -1.25
N ALA A 100 -7.16 14.38 -2.36
CA ALA A 100 -7.05 13.63 -3.62
C ALA A 100 -5.59 13.47 -4.08
N GLY A 101 -4.82 14.56 -4.06
CA GLY A 101 -3.40 14.52 -4.43
C GLY A 101 -2.57 13.65 -3.48
N LEU A 102 -2.80 13.73 -2.17
CA LEU A 102 -2.13 12.85 -1.20
C LEU A 102 -2.50 11.38 -1.38
N LEU A 103 -3.76 11.08 -1.68
CA LEU A 103 -4.24 9.73 -1.95
C LEU A 103 -3.60 9.15 -3.20
N GLU A 104 -3.52 9.93 -4.28
CA GLU A 104 -2.87 9.53 -5.52
C GLU A 104 -1.40 9.21 -5.28
N GLU A 105 -0.69 10.10 -4.61
CA GLU A 105 0.73 9.97 -4.34
C GLU A 105 1.03 8.81 -3.36
N ALA A 106 0.19 8.60 -2.34
CA ALA A 106 0.27 7.42 -1.49
C ALA A 106 0.06 6.12 -2.26
N ASN A 107 -0.91 6.08 -3.19
CA ASN A 107 -1.13 4.92 -4.04
C ASN A 107 0.06 4.67 -4.97
N ARG A 108 0.65 5.70 -5.58
CA ARG A 108 1.86 5.58 -6.41
C ARG A 108 3.05 5.01 -5.62
N GLN A 109 3.23 5.47 -4.38
CA GLN A 109 4.26 4.92 -3.48
C GLN A 109 3.98 3.46 -3.13
N ARG A 110 2.72 3.10 -2.82
CA ARG A 110 2.32 1.72 -2.54
C ARG A 110 2.53 0.80 -3.73
N ASP A 111 2.19 1.22 -4.95
CA ASP A 111 2.42 0.44 -6.16
C ASP A 111 3.92 0.11 -6.34
N THR A 112 4.79 1.10 -6.09
CA THR A 112 6.25 0.92 -6.12
C THR A 112 6.72 -0.10 -5.08
N LEU A 113 6.24 0.02 -3.84
CA LEU A 113 6.58 -0.89 -2.73
C LEU A 113 6.08 -2.31 -2.99
N ILE A 114 4.83 -2.46 -3.48
CA ILE A 114 4.23 -3.76 -3.80
C ILE A 114 5.08 -4.48 -4.85
N GLU A 115 5.51 -3.78 -5.91
CA GLU A 115 6.36 -4.40 -6.92
C GLU A 115 7.77 -4.73 -6.39
N GLN A 116 8.32 -3.91 -5.49
CA GLN A 116 9.57 -4.24 -4.80
C GLN A 116 9.44 -5.50 -3.93
N ILE A 117 8.32 -5.65 -3.21
CA ILE A 117 8.01 -6.83 -2.42
C ILE A 117 7.91 -8.06 -3.32
N ARG A 118 7.21 -7.96 -4.46
CA ARG A 118 7.11 -9.08 -5.42
C ARG A 118 8.47 -9.53 -5.94
N ARG A 119 9.32 -8.57 -6.36
CA ARG A 119 10.71 -8.86 -6.77
C ARG A 119 11.51 -9.50 -5.64
N PHE A 120 11.33 -9.05 -4.41
CA PHE A 120 11.98 -9.64 -3.25
C PHE A 120 11.54 -11.10 -3.05
N THR A 121 10.25 -11.40 -3.12
CA THR A 121 9.71 -12.77 -3.01
C THR A 121 10.25 -13.69 -4.10
N ARG A 122 10.34 -13.23 -5.35
CA ARG A 122 10.95 -14.02 -6.43
C ARG A 122 12.39 -14.39 -6.11
N ARG A 123 13.20 -13.42 -5.66
CA ARG A 123 14.60 -13.68 -5.25
C ARG A 123 14.69 -14.64 -4.05
N GLN A 124 13.73 -14.58 -3.11
CA GLN A 124 13.66 -15.53 -2.01
C GLN A 124 13.46 -16.97 -2.48
N ARG A 125 12.57 -17.17 -3.45
CA ARG A 125 12.35 -18.48 -4.06
C ARG A 125 13.58 -18.99 -4.77
N ASP A 126 14.22 -18.16 -5.59
CA ASP A 126 15.45 -18.53 -6.30
C ASP A 126 16.55 -18.95 -5.31
N LEU A 127 16.68 -18.23 -4.20
CA LEU A 127 17.64 -18.56 -3.14
C LEU A 127 17.27 -19.86 -2.43
N ALA A 128 15.98 -20.10 -2.15
CA ALA A 128 15.51 -21.34 -1.55
C ALA A 128 15.79 -22.56 -2.46
N GLU A 129 15.54 -22.44 -3.77
CA GLU A 129 15.89 -23.50 -4.73
C GLU A 129 17.40 -23.73 -4.78
N ARG A 130 18.20 -22.67 -4.72
CA ARG A 130 19.66 -22.79 -4.66
C ARG A 130 20.14 -23.52 -3.41
N VAL A 131 19.55 -23.24 -2.24
CA VAL A 131 19.85 -23.97 -1.00
C VAL A 131 19.53 -25.45 -1.18
N ARG A 132 18.32 -25.78 -1.66
CA ARG A 132 17.91 -27.17 -1.91
C ARG A 132 18.83 -27.90 -2.89
N GLY A 133 19.23 -27.24 -3.98
CA GLY A 133 20.14 -27.79 -4.98
C GLY A 133 21.51 -28.10 -4.39
N LEU A 134 22.11 -27.15 -3.68
CA LEU A 134 23.42 -27.34 -3.04
C LEU A 134 23.39 -28.43 -1.95
N GLU A 135 22.29 -28.53 -1.19
CA GLU A 135 22.09 -29.61 -0.21
C GLU A 135 21.97 -30.99 -0.88
N ALA A 136 21.28 -31.08 -2.02
CA ALA A 136 21.17 -32.31 -2.79
C ALA A 136 22.51 -32.74 -3.37
N GLU A 137 23.28 -31.81 -3.94
CA GLU A 137 24.64 -32.07 -4.43
C GLU A 137 25.55 -32.55 -3.29
N LEU A 138 25.50 -31.91 -2.12
CA LEU A 138 26.33 -32.29 -0.98
C LEU A 138 26.01 -33.70 -0.46
N ARG A 139 24.73 -34.07 -0.45
CA ARG A 139 24.31 -35.43 -0.06
C ARG A 139 24.70 -36.51 -1.07
N ALA A 140 24.89 -36.14 -2.34
CA ALA A 140 25.26 -37.08 -3.39
C ALA A 140 26.77 -37.38 -3.42
N LEU A 141 27.62 -36.48 -2.89
CA LEU A 141 29.06 -36.69 -2.85
C LEU A 141 29.48 -37.64 -1.70
N PRO A 142 30.51 -38.49 -1.92
CA PRO A 142 31.19 -39.20 -0.84
C PRO A 142 31.71 -38.25 0.26
N GLU A 143 31.90 -38.77 1.47
CA GLU A 143 32.40 -37.97 2.61
C GLU A 143 33.85 -37.50 2.41
N ASP A 144 34.66 -38.27 1.70
CA ASP A 144 36.07 -37.99 1.41
C ASP A 144 36.30 -37.25 0.08
N ASP A 145 35.22 -36.83 -0.60
CA ASP A 145 35.32 -36.11 -1.86
C ASP A 145 36.00 -34.73 -1.66
N PRO A 146 37.07 -34.42 -2.42
CA PRO A 146 37.82 -33.18 -2.26
C PRO A 146 37.01 -31.91 -2.58
N ALA A 147 35.90 -32.00 -3.33
CA ALA A 147 35.03 -30.87 -3.63
C ALA A 147 34.00 -30.58 -2.50
N ARG A 148 33.80 -31.53 -1.57
CA ARG A 148 32.82 -31.44 -0.48
C ARG A 148 32.98 -30.18 0.38
N PRO A 149 34.19 -29.74 0.80
CA PRO A 149 34.34 -28.56 1.65
C PRO A 149 33.89 -27.25 0.97
N GLU A 150 34.21 -27.06 -0.31
CA GLU A 150 33.80 -25.88 -1.07
C GLU A 150 32.28 -25.85 -1.24
N LEU A 151 31.69 -26.99 -1.60
CA LEU A 151 30.25 -27.10 -1.76
C LEU A 151 29.49 -26.85 -0.45
N ALA A 152 30.00 -27.38 0.68
CA ALA A 152 29.46 -27.12 2.01
C ALA A 152 29.52 -25.64 2.39
N GLN A 153 30.62 -24.94 2.05
CA GLN A 153 30.73 -23.49 2.26
C GLN A 153 29.69 -22.72 1.45
N ARG A 154 29.51 -23.06 0.17
CA ARG A 154 28.51 -22.46 -0.72
C ARG A 154 27.10 -22.66 -0.19
N HIS A 155 26.77 -23.88 0.25
CA HIS A 155 25.50 -24.20 0.88
C HIS A 155 25.27 -23.36 2.13
N ALA A 156 26.25 -23.33 3.05
CA ALA A 156 26.15 -22.57 4.29
C ALA A 156 25.96 -21.06 4.03
N PHE A 157 26.63 -20.51 3.02
CA PHE A 157 26.44 -19.11 2.63
C PHE A 157 25.01 -18.85 2.10
N ALA A 158 24.52 -19.71 1.20
CA ALA A 158 23.16 -19.58 0.66
C ALA A 158 22.09 -19.72 1.76
N ALA A 159 22.25 -20.69 2.67
CA ALA A 159 21.32 -20.94 3.77
C ALA A 159 21.26 -19.77 4.76
N ARG A 160 22.42 -19.15 5.08
CA ARG A 160 22.45 -17.93 5.88
C ARG A 160 21.71 -16.79 5.20
N GLY A 161 21.99 -16.54 3.92
CA GLY A 161 21.31 -15.50 3.15
C GLY A 161 19.78 -15.71 3.07
N PHE A 162 19.33 -16.96 2.96
CA PHE A 162 17.91 -17.29 2.97
C PHE A 162 17.28 -16.93 4.33
N THR A 163 17.89 -17.38 5.42
CA THR A 163 17.43 -17.10 6.79
C THR A 163 17.39 -15.60 7.10
N GLU A 164 18.39 -14.85 6.65
CA GLU A 164 18.44 -13.38 6.81
C GLU A 164 17.29 -12.69 6.09
N ALA A 165 16.95 -13.19 4.90
CA ALA A 165 15.91 -12.60 4.12
C ALA A 165 14.51 -13.00 4.60
N GLU A 166 14.31 -14.20 5.16
CA GLU A 166 13.08 -14.55 5.89
C GLU A 166 12.79 -13.57 7.04
N ARG A 167 13.82 -13.19 7.81
CA ARG A 167 13.70 -12.17 8.86
C ARG A 167 13.34 -10.80 8.32
N THR A 168 13.67 -10.53 7.05
CA THR A 168 13.42 -9.26 6.37
C THR A 168 11.97 -9.11 5.89
N VAL A 169 11.26 -10.22 5.67
CA VAL A 169 9.87 -10.24 5.15
C VAL A 169 8.95 -9.33 5.96
N ARG A 170 9.07 -9.35 7.30
CA ARG A 170 8.26 -8.51 8.18
C ARG A 170 8.39 -7.03 7.85
N TYR A 171 9.62 -6.53 7.75
CA TYR A 171 9.88 -5.11 7.53
C TYR A 171 9.40 -4.63 6.15
N VAL A 172 9.59 -5.43 5.11
CA VAL A 172 9.10 -5.07 3.77
C VAL A 172 7.57 -5.05 3.72
N CYS A 173 6.90 -5.90 4.49
CA CYS A 173 5.43 -5.93 4.59
C CYS A 173 4.86 -4.78 5.43
N GLU A 174 5.62 -4.20 6.35
CA GLU A 174 5.19 -3.04 7.14
C GLU A 174 5.23 -1.73 6.32
N ALA A 175 6.10 -1.62 5.32
CA ALA A 175 6.29 -0.38 4.57
C ALA A 175 5.03 0.15 3.85
N PRO A 176 4.22 -0.66 3.13
CA PRO A 176 2.96 -0.18 2.54
C PRO A 176 1.94 0.26 3.59
N VAL A 177 1.92 -0.38 4.76
CA VAL A 177 1.00 -0.06 5.86
C VAL A 177 1.34 1.30 6.46
N GLN A 178 2.63 1.62 6.60
CA GLN A 178 3.07 2.94 7.08
C GLN A 178 2.65 4.08 6.14
N VAL A 179 2.67 3.85 4.82
CA VAL A 179 2.18 4.83 3.84
C VAL A 179 0.68 5.10 4.01
N GLU A 180 -0.10 4.03 4.21
CA GLU A 180 -1.54 4.14 4.45
C GLU A 180 -1.87 4.84 5.78
N ALA A 181 -1.16 4.48 6.86
CA ALA A 181 -1.33 5.11 8.16
C ALA A 181 -1.06 6.62 8.10
N ARG A 182 0.03 7.02 7.43
CA ARG A 182 0.40 8.41 7.20
C ARG A 182 -0.65 9.17 6.40
N LEU A 183 -1.16 8.58 5.31
CA LEU A 183 -2.27 9.17 4.56
C LEU A 183 -3.51 9.37 5.46
N GLY A 184 -3.82 8.39 6.32
CA GLY A 184 -4.93 8.49 7.27
C GLY A 184 -4.78 9.63 8.27
N VAL A 185 -3.56 9.90 8.75
CA VAL A 185 -3.27 11.06 9.61
C VAL A 185 -3.56 12.37 8.86
N HIS A 186 -3.04 12.51 7.64
CA HIS A 186 -3.25 13.72 6.83
C HIS A 186 -4.72 13.92 6.46
N ALA A 187 -5.44 12.83 6.13
CA ALA A 187 -6.86 12.86 5.82
C ALA A 187 -7.68 13.40 7.01
N ARG A 188 -7.40 12.91 8.23
CA ARG A 188 -8.06 13.42 9.45
C ARG A 188 -7.75 14.88 9.71
N ALA A 189 -6.51 15.32 9.49
CA ALA A 189 -6.12 16.72 9.67
C ALA A 189 -6.81 17.65 8.67
N LEU A 190 -6.86 17.27 7.38
CA LEU A 190 -7.59 17.99 6.34
C LEU A 190 -9.08 18.05 6.65
N TRP A 191 -9.68 16.93 7.06
CA TRP A 191 -11.09 16.88 7.44
C TRP A 191 -11.39 17.76 8.66
N ALA A 192 -10.55 17.74 9.68
CA ALA A 192 -10.71 18.58 10.88
C ALA A 192 -10.67 20.09 10.56
N ALA A 193 -10.02 20.48 9.46
CA ALA A 193 -9.95 21.87 9.00
C ALA A 193 -11.16 22.31 8.14
N MET A 194 -12.06 21.38 7.77
CA MET A 194 -13.26 21.71 7.02
C MET A 194 -14.19 22.65 7.80
N PRO A 195 -14.96 23.52 7.12
CA PRO A 195 -15.99 24.32 7.77
C PRO A 195 -17.04 23.42 8.43
N ARG A 196 -17.49 23.79 9.63
CA ARG A 196 -18.67 23.18 10.24
C ARG A 196 -19.92 23.68 9.51
N GLU A 197 -20.91 22.80 9.37
CA GLU A 197 -22.25 23.15 8.90
C GLU A 197 -22.97 24.05 9.91
#